data_AF-Q6T5C4-F1
#
_entry.id   AF-Q6T5C4-F1
#
_cell.length_a   1.000
_cell.length_b   1.000
_cell.length_c   1.000
_cell.angle_alpha   90.00
_cell.angle_beta   90.00
_cell.angle_gamma   90.00
#
_symmetry.space_group_name_H-M   'P 1'
#
loop_
_entity.id
_entity.type
_entity.pdbx_description
1 polymer ?
#
loop_
_entity_poly.entity_id
_entity_poly.type
_entity_poly.pdbx_seq_one_letter_code
_entity_poly.pdbx_strand_id
1 'polypeptide(L)'
;IYLIVICVLGIAAIIVSQWDMFATPQYRGVRAGVFLGLGLSGIIPTLHYVISEGFLKAATIGQIGWLLLMAGLYITGAALYAARIPERFFPGKCDIWFHSHQLFHIFVVAGAFVHFHGVSNLQEFRFMVGGGCSEEDAL
;
A
#
# COMPACT_ATOMS: atom_id res chain seq x y z
N ILE A 1 4.77 -6.38 17.76
CA ILE A 1 6.00 -5.79 17.18
C ILE A 1 5.69 -4.95 15.94
N TYR A 2 5.15 -5.53 14.86
CA TYR A 2 4.89 -4.80 13.61
C TYR A 2 3.99 -3.57 13.75
N LEU A 3 2.97 -3.62 14.61
CA LEU A 3 2.13 -2.45 14.93
C LEU A 3 2.92 -1.29 15.53
N ILE A 4 3.87 -1.57 16.42
CA ILE A 4 4.73 -0.53 17.02
C ILE A 4 5.61 0.09 15.93
N VAL A 5 6.22 -0.75 15.09
CA VAL A 5 7.09 -0.28 14.00
C VAL A 5 6.34 0.63 13.02
N ILE A 6 5.16 0.22 12.54
CA ILE A 6 4.39 1.04 11.59
C ILE A 6 3.89 2.35 12.23
N CYS A 7 3.51 2.33 13.51
CA CYS A 7 3.14 3.56 14.23
C CYS A 7 4.33 4.52 14.36
N VAL A 8 5.52 4.03 14.72
CA VAL A 8 6.73 4.86 14.82
C VAL A 8 7.12 5.44 13.46
N LEU A 9 7.13 4.61 12.40
CA LEU A 9 7.40 5.08 11.03
C LEU A 9 6.35 6.10 10.56
N GLY A 10 5.08 5.88 10.89
CA GLY A 10 3.99 6.81 10.59
C GLY A 10 4.13 8.15 11.30
N ILE A 11 4.46 8.14 12.60
CA ILE A 11 4.74 9.37 13.37
C ILE A 11 5.94 10.10 12.78
N ALA A 12 7.01 9.40 12.43
CA ALA A 12 8.17 10.01 11.77
C ALA A 12 7.80 10.65 10.43
N ALA A 13 6.97 10.00 9.61
CA ALA A 13 6.48 10.57 8.36
C ALA A 13 5.61 11.82 8.58
N ILE A 14 4.77 11.85 9.62
CA ILE A 14 3.99 13.02 10.02
C ILE A 14 4.92 14.18 10.41
N ILE A 15 5.93 13.91 11.23
CA ILE A 15 6.93 14.91 11.67
C ILE A 15 7.69 15.48 10.47
N VAL A 16 8.19 14.63 9.57
CA VAL A 16 8.88 15.07 8.33
C VAL A 16 7.95 15.91 7.46
N SER A 17 6.65 15.61 7.45
CA SER A 17 5.67 16.38 6.69
C SER A 17 5.43 17.80 7.24
N GLN A 18 5.86 18.10 8.47
CA GLN A 18 5.79 19.45 9.04
C GLN A 18 6.97 20.34 8.62
N TRP A 19 7.96 19.80 7.92
CA TRP A 19 9.10 20.57 7.43
C TRP A 19 8.73 21.35 6.17
N ASP A 20 8.83 22.68 6.19
CA ASP A 20 8.41 23.55 5.08
C ASP A 20 9.02 23.17 3.72
N MET A 21 10.29 22.75 3.70
CA MET A 21 10.97 22.32 2.47
C MET A 21 10.30 21.10 1.83
N PHE A 22 9.68 20.23 2.64
CA PHE A 22 9.01 19.03 2.17
C PHE A 22 7.83 19.36 1.24
N ALA A 23 7.17 20.51 1.41
CA ALA A 23 6.05 20.94 0.57
C ALA A 23 6.49 21.45 -0.81
N THR A 24 7.75 21.86 -0.95
CA THR A 24 8.24 22.49 -2.17
C THR A 24 8.24 21.52 -3.37
N PRO A 25 8.09 22.02 -4.62
CA PRO A 25 8.06 21.16 -5.81
C PRO A 25 9.32 20.31 -6.01
N GLN A 26 10.48 20.79 -5.55
CA GLN A 26 11.78 20.13 -5.64
C GLN A 26 11.79 18.82 -4.85
N TYR A 27 11.05 18.76 -3.74
CA TYR A 27 10.95 17.60 -2.86
C TYR A 27 9.82 16.63 -3.24
N ARG A 28 9.18 16.80 -4.40
CA ARG A 28 8.08 15.90 -4.84
C ARG A 28 8.50 14.43 -4.81
N GLY A 29 9.69 14.10 -5.33
CA GLY A 29 10.22 12.75 -5.33
C GLY A 29 10.49 12.23 -3.92
N VAL A 30 10.97 13.09 -3.01
CA VAL A 30 11.19 12.75 -1.60
C VAL A 30 9.86 12.40 -0.92
N ARG A 31 8.80 13.21 -1.14
CA ARG A 31 7.46 12.90 -0.63
C ARG A 31 6.96 11.53 -1.11
N ALA A 32 7.07 11.28 -2.42
CA ALA A 32 6.67 10.01 -3.00
C ALA A 32 7.44 8.84 -2.37
N GLY A 33 8.76 8.98 -2.20
CA GLY A 33 9.61 7.95 -1.58
C GLY A 33 9.28 7.69 -0.11
N VAL A 34 9.03 8.72 0.69
CA VAL A 34 8.66 8.58 2.12
C VAL A 34 7.37 7.79 2.27
N PHE A 35 6.30 8.17 1.56
CA PHE A 35 5.01 7.50 1.69
C PHE A 35 4.97 6.12 1.00
N LEU A 36 5.65 5.97 -0.14
CA LEU A 36 5.79 4.66 -0.79
C LEU A 36 6.58 3.70 0.10
N GLY A 37 7.69 4.15 0.70
CA GLY A 37 8.49 3.36 1.63
C GLY A 37 7.71 2.95 2.87
N LEU A 38 6.89 3.85 3.43
CA LEU A 38 5.99 3.53 4.53
C LEU A 38 5.02 2.40 4.17
N GLY A 39 4.37 2.48 3.00
CA GLY A 39 3.51 1.41 2.49
C GLY A 39 4.25 0.09 2.24
N LEU A 40 5.41 0.15 1.56
CA LEU A 40 6.21 -1.02 1.22
C LEU A 40 6.92 -1.66 2.41
N SER A 41 7.00 -0.99 3.57
CA SER A 41 7.50 -1.60 4.81
C SER A 41 6.73 -2.85 5.23
N GLY A 42 5.49 -2.99 4.74
CA GLY A 42 4.66 -4.20 4.88
C GLY A 42 5.28 -5.47 4.26
N ILE A 43 6.32 -5.35 3.44
CA ILE A 43 7.06 -6.50 2.90
C ILE A 43 7.70 -7.34 4.02
N ILE A 44 8.17 -6.72 5.10
CA ILE A 44 8.81 -7.42 6.22
C ILE A 44 7.82 -8.34 6.96
N PRO A 45 6.66 -7.87 7.45
CA PRO A 45 5.67 -8.77 8.06
C PRO A 45 5.08 -9.76 7.05
N THR A 46 4.98 -9.40 5.77
CA THR A 46 4.53 -10.35 4.73
C THR A 46 5.50 -11.51 4.57
N LEU A 47 6.81 -11.23 4.49
CA LEU A 47 7.83 -12.26 4.40
C LEU A 47 7.86 -13.15 5.64
N HIS A 48 7.74 -12.55 6.84
CA HIS A 48 7.64 -13.33 8.07
C HIS A 48 6.43 -14.27 8.01
N TYR A 49 5.25 -13.78 7.62
CA TYR A 49 4.05 -14.60 7.48
C TYR A 49 4.23 -15.77 6.49
N VAL A 50 4.79 -15.50 5.31
CA VAL A 50 5.03 -16.54 4.29
C VAL A 50 6.03 -17.60 4.77
N ILE A 51 7.06 -17.19 5.51
CA ILE A 51 8.07 -18.11 6.07
C ILE A 51 7.45 -18.97 7.19
N SER A 52 6.59 -18.39 8.03
CA SER A 52 5.96 -19.09 9.15
C SER A 52 4.85 -20.05 8.73
N GLU A 53 3.95 -19.62 7.84
CA GLU A 53 2.78 -20.41 7.42
C GLU A 53 3.03 -21.26 6.17
N GLY A 54 4.11 -20.99 5.45
CA GLY A 54 4.40 -21.61 4.17
C GLY A 54 3.67 -20.96 3.00
N PHE A 55 4.24 -21.13 1.81
CA PHE A 55 3.75 -20.51 0.58
C PHE A 55 2.34 -20.98 0.19
N LEU A 56 2.02 -22.25 0.42
CA LEU A 56 0.73 -22.82 0.02
C LEU A 56 -0.43 -22.16 0.77
N LYS A 57 -0.36 -22.05 2.10
CA LYS A 57 -1.38 -21.34 2.91
C LYS A 57 -1.50 -19.87 2.51
N ALA A 58 -0.38 -19.18 2.32
CA ALA A 58 -0.39 -17.78 1.93
C ALA A 58 -1.01 -17.54 0.53
N ALA A 59 -0.86 -18.50 -0.38
CA ALA A 59 -1.48 -18.47 -1.70
C ALA A 59 -2.97 -18.87 -1.67
N THR A 60 -3.34 -19.91 -0.92
CA THR A 60 -4.73 -20.43 -0.86
C THR A 60 -5.68 -19.50 -0.11
N ILE A 61 -5.22 -18.83 0.95
CA ILE A 61 -5.99 -17.79 1.66
C ILE A 61 -6.11 -16.50 0.81
N GLY A 62 -5.46 -16.46 -0.37
CA GLY A 62 -5.58 -15.36 -1.34
C GLY A 62 -4.81 -14.10 -0.97
N GLN A 63 -4.04 -14.11 0.13
CA GLN A 63 -3.35 -12.91 0.63
C GLN A 63 -2.30 -12.39 -0.34
N ILE A 64 -1.50 -13.29 -0.94
CA ILE A 64 -0.42 -12.89 -1.85
C ILE A 64 -0.96 -12.12 -3.06
N GLY A 65 -2.08 -12.56 -3.64
CA GLY A 65 -2.69 -11.90 -4.80
C GLY A 65 -3.13 -10.48 -4.48
N TRP A 66 -3.84 -10.29 -3.36
CA TRP A 66 -4.28 -8.96 -2.91
C TRP A 66 -3.11 -8.04 -2.54
N LEU A 67 -2.07 -8.59 -1.90
CA LEU A 67 -0.86 -7.83 -1.55
C LEU A 67 -0.08 -7.38 -2.80
N LEU A 68 0.02 -8.23 -3.82
CA LEU A 68 0.65 -7.86 -5.10
C LEU A 68 -0.15 -6.78 -5.84
N LEU A 69 -1.48 -6.88 -5.85
CA LEU A 69 -2.34 -5.84 -6.42
C LEU A 69 -2.17 -4.51 -5.67
N MET A 70 -2.17 -4.56 -4.33
CA MET A 70 -1.89 -3.39 -3.48
C MET A 70 -0.53 -2.76 -3.79
N ALA A 71 0.52 -3.57 -3.87
CA ALA A 71 1.86 -3.09 -4.23
C ALA A 71 1.87 -2.44 -5.62
N GLY A 72 1.19 -3.04 -6.59
CA GLY A 72 1.04 -2.49 -7.94
C GLY A 72 0.34 -1.13 -7.94
N LEU A 73 -0.76 -0.99 -7.19
CA LEU A 73 -1.48 0.28 -7.06
C LEU A 73 -0.63 1.36 -6.39
N TYR A 74 0.08 1.03 -5.31
CA TYR A 74 0.97 1.95 -4.59
C TYR A 74 2.13 2.43 -5.47
N ILE A 75 2.84 1.51 -6.11
CA ILE A 75 4.00 1.83 -6.95
C ILE A 75 3.56 2.65 -8.15
N THR A 76 2.48 2.25 -8.83
CA THR A 76 1.99 2.95 -10.02
C THR A 76 1.48 4.35 -9.66
N GLY A 77 0.68 4.48 -8.61
CA GLY A 77 0.18 5.78 -8.15
C GLY A 77 1.33 6.73 -7.77
N ALA A 78 2.30 6.25 -7.00
CA ALA A 78 3.47 7.03 -6.62
C ALA A 78 4.34 7.42 -7.83
N ALA A 79 4.52 6.51 -8.80
CA ALA A 79 5.27 6.79 -10.02
C ALA A 79 4.60 7.85 -10.90
N LEU A 80 3.28 7.77 -11.10
CA LEU A 80 2.51 8.78 -11.82
C LEU A 80 2.64 10.16 -11.16
N TYR A 81 2.44 10.21 -9.84
CA TYR A 81 2.57 11.44 -9.05
C TYR A 81 3.98 12.02 -9.15
N ALA A 82 5.02 11.22 -8.94
CA ALA A 82 6.41 11.68 -8.94
C ALA A 82 6.87 12.17 -10.32
N ALA A 83 6.50 11.43 -11.38
CA ALA A 83 6.94 11.71 -12.75
C ALA A 83 6.05 12.71 -13.50
N ARG A 84 4.90 13.13 -12.94
CA ARG A 84 3.92 14.03 -13.57
C ARG A 84 3.38 13.50 -14.91
N ILE A 85 3.03 12.22 -14.95
CA ILE A 85 2.48 11.58 -16.15
C ILE A 85 0.94 11.60 -16.06
N PRO A 86 0.21 12.00 -17.13
CA PRO A 86 0.64 12.24 -18.51
C PRO A 86 0.95 13.71 -18.87
N GLU A 87 0.74 14.68 -17.99
CA GLU A 87 0.90 16.11 -18.30
C GLU A 87 2.33 16.50 -18.69
N ARG A 88 3.33 15.69 -18.30
CA ARG A 88 4.71 15.79 -18.80
C ARG A 88 4.82 15.60 -20.31
N PHE A 89 3.98 14.75 -20.89
CA PHE A 89 3.98 14.45 -22.33
C PHE A 89 3.05 15.37 -23.12
N PHE A 90 1.99 15.87 -22.49
CA PHE A 90 1.00 16.74 -23.13
C PHE A 90 0.75 18.03 -22.34
N PRO A 91 1.73 18.97 -22.30
CA PRO A 91 1.56 20.24 -21.60
C PRO A 91 0.36 21.03 -22.15
N GLY A 92 -0.51 21.54 -21.28
CA GLY A 92 -1.70 22.30 -21.66
C GLY A 92 -2.90 21.46 -22.13
N LYS A 93 -2.79 20.12 -22.16
CA LYS A 93 -3.89 19.22 -22.56
C LYS A 93 -4.56 18.52 -21.39
N CYS A 94 -3.87 18.43 -20.25
CA CYS A 94 -4.35 17.75 -19.04
C CYS A 94 -4.65 18.74 -17.90
N ASP A 95 -4.89 20.01 -18.20
CA ASP A 95 -4.98 21.07 -17.18
C ASP A 95 -6.20 20.91 -16.25
N ILE A 96 -7.31 20.37 -16.79
CA ILE A 96 -8.56 20.16 -16.04
C ILE A 96 -8.77 18.68 -15.70
N TRP A 97 -8.44 17.79 -16.63
CA TRP A 97 -8.73 16.35 -16.52
C TRP A 97 -7.50 15.51 -16.77
N PHE A 98 -7.38 14.41 -16.02
CA PHE A 98 -6.39 13.34 -16.18
C PHE A 98 -4.93 13.75 -15.96
N HIS A 99 -4.65 14.85 -15.26
CA HIS A 99 -3.30 15.10 -14.77
C HIS A 99 -2.91 14.10 -13.65
N SER A 100 -1.61 13.90 -13.46
CA SER A 100 -1.04 12.91 -12.55
C SER A 100 -1.63 12.93 -11.14
N HIS A 101 -1.87 14.11 -10.59
CA HIS A 101 -2.44 14.26 -9.25
C HIS A 101 -3.89 13.72 -9.16
N GLN A 102 -4.70 13.93 -10.20
CA GLN A 102 -6.06 13.39 -10.25
C GLN A 102 -6.03 11.87 -10.38
N LEU A 103 -5.15 11.33 -11.24
CA LEU A 103 -4.95 9.89 -11.36
C LEU A 103 -4.46 9.29 -10.03
N PHE A 104 -3.51 9.94 -9.36
CA PHE A 104 -3.02 9.51 -8.05
C PHE A 104 -4.16 9.37 -7.03
N HIS A 105 -5.09 10.34 -6.95
CA HIS A 105 -6.27 10.22 -6.08
C HIS A 105 -7.16 9.02 -6.43
N ILE A 106 -7.37 8.74 -7.71
CA ILE A 106 -8.11 7.54 -8.15
C ILE A 106 -7.42 6.27 -7.65
N PHE A 107 -6.09 6.18 -7.78
CA PHE A 107 -5.31 5.05 -7.28
C PHE A 107 -5.39 4.90 -5.75
N VAL A 108 -5.42 6.00 -5.00
CA VAL A 108 -5.60 5.96 -3.53
C VAL A 108 -6.98 5.39 -3.17
N VAL A 109 -8.04 5.83 -3.83
CA VAL A 109 -9.41 5.30 -3.58
C VAL A 109 -9.49 3.82 -3.95
N ALA A 110 -8.98 3.44 -5.13
CA ALA A 110 -8.95 2.05 -5.56
C ALA A 110 -8.11 1.17 -4.61
N GLY A 111 -6.95 1.67 -4.16
CA GLY A 111 -6.10 0.98 -3.18
C GLY A 111 -6.79 0.78 -1.84
N ALA A 112 -7.47 1.79 -1.32
CA ALA A 112 -8.24 1.67 -0.07
C ALA A 112 -9.37 0.63 -0.19
N PHE A 113 -10.07 0.61 -1.33
CA PHE A 113 -11.13 -0.37 -1.58
C PHE A 113 -10.60 -1.80 -1.72
N VAL A 114 -9.50 -1.98 -2.46
CA VAL A 114 -8.83 -3.28 -2.61
C VAL A 114 -8.30 -3.77 -1.26
N HIS A 115 -7.72 -2.88 -0.45
CA HIS A 115 -7.28 -3.21 0.91
C HIS A 115 -8.45 -3.71 1.76
N PHE A 116 -9.56 -2.97 1.76
CA PHE A 116 -10.78 -3.32 2.48
C PHE A 116 -11.31 -4.69 2.05
N HIS A 117 -11.40 -4.94 0.74
CA HIS A 117 -11.83 -6.23 0.20
C HIS A 117 -10.92 -7.37 0.67
N GLY A 118 -9.60 -7.18 0.62
CA GLY A 118 -8.64 -8.16 1.13
C GLY A 118 -8.88 -8.51 2.59
N VAL A 119 -8.93 -7.51 3.48
CA VAL A 119 -9.13 -7.77 4.93
C VAL A 119 -10.54 -8.27 5.27
N SER A 120 -11.54 -7.95 4.44
CA SER A 120 -12.90 -8.50 4.57
C SER A 120 -12.90 -10.01 4.27
N ASN A 121 -12.21 -10.46 3.23
CA ASN A 121 -12.09 -11.90 2.95
C ASN A 121 -11.32 -12.63 4.06
N LEU A 122 -10.30 -11.99 4.66
CA LEU A 122 -9.59 -12.55 5.82
C LEU A 122 -10.52 -12.75 7.02
N GLN A 123 -11.42 -11.80 7.28
CA GLN A 123 -12.36 -11.94 8.39
C GLN A 123 -13.34 -13.08 8.12
N GLU A 124 -13.86 -13.19 6.89
CA GLU A 124 -14.77 -14.28 6.50
C GLU A 124 -14.10 -15.64 6.66
N PHE A 125 -12.84 -15.77 6.20
CA PHE A 125 -12.05 -16.99 6.39
C PHE A 125 -11.90 -17.33 7.88
N ARG A 126 -11.56 -16.34 8.72
CA ARG A 126 -11.43 -16.56 10.17
C ARG A 126 -12.76 -16.95 10.81
N PHE A 127 -13.87 -16.37 10.37
CA PHE A 127 -15.21 -16.72 10.86
C PHE A 127 -15.54 -18.18 10.55
N MET A 128 -15.19 -18.66 9.35
CA MET A 128 -15.44 -20.05 8.92
C MET A 128 -14.60 -21.08 9.68
N VAL A 129 -13.33 -20.78 9.94
CA VAL A 129 -12.42 -21.69 10.68
C VAL A 129 -12.63 -21.61 12.21
N GLY A 130 -13.20 -20.49 12.69
CA GLY A 130 -13.45 -20.26 14.10
C GLY A 130 -12.25 -19.68 14.86
N GLY A 131 -12.44 -19.46 16.17
CA GLY A 131 -11.45 -18.87 17.08
C GLY A 131 -10.48 -19.88 17.70
N GLY A 132 -10.63 -21.17 17.40
CA GLY A 132 -9.70 -22.21 17.81
C GLY A 132 -8.35 -22.04 17.12
N CYS A 133 -7.27 -22.35 17.85
CA CYS A 133 -5.89 -22.24 17.35
C CYS A 133 -5.16 -23.59 17.38
N SER A 134 -5.87 -24.71 17.47
CA SER A 134 -5.33 -26.04 17.18
C SER A 134 -5.09 -26.14 15.67
N GLU A 135 -3.83 -26.23 15.25
CA GLU A 135 -3.47 -26.29 13.82
C GLU A 135 -3.94 -27.57 13.10
N GLU A 136 -4.63 -28.48 13.79
CA GLU A 136 -5.14 -29.74 13.27
C GLU A 136 -6.39 -29.60 12.38
N ASP A 137 -7.09 -28.46 12.41
CA ASP A 137 -8.39 -28.29 11.75
C ASP A 137 -8.33 -27.61 10.35
N ALA A 138 -7.13 -27.41 9.78
CA ALA A 138 -6.93 -26.57 8.59
C ALA A 138 -6.21 -27.28 7.42
N LEU A 139 -6.54 -28.55 7.17
CA LEU A 139 -6.24 -29.26 5.91
C LEU A 139 -7.48 -29.38 5.03
#